data_AF-A0A8J9SDQ2-F1
#
_entry.id   AF-A0A8J9SDQ2-F1
#
_cell.length_a   1.000
_cell.length_b   1.000
_cell.length_c   1.000
_cell.angle_alpha   90.00
_cell.angle_beta   90.00
_cell.angle_gamma   90.00
#
_symmetry.space_group_name_H-M   'P 1'
#
loop_
_entity.id
_entity.type
_entity.pdbx_description
1 polymer ?
#
loop_
_entity_poly.entity_id
_entity_poly.type
_entity_poly.pdbx_seq_one_letter_code
_entity_poly.pdbx_strand_id
1 'polypeptide(L)'
;PPNLITTLINIALNPGVVDEPLYAGQGPIQNILLLIAFVSVPILLLAKPYYLSQKTHSPVVHHSDDLENGHDEDDHEDDDHGFGEIVIHQAIETIEFVLGMVSNTASYLRLWALSLAHSELATVFWEKAMLSTLNMNWFAAFFGFGIFAGVTFGVLLMMDVLECFLHALRLHWVEFQNKFFAADGVRFSPYSFKQVIKDTSA
;
A
#
# COMPACT_ATOMS: atom_id res chain seq x y z
N PRO A 1 29.97 11.66 -1.76
CA PRO A 1 28.57 12.13 -1.56
C PRO A 1 27.96 11.29 -0.44
N PRO A 2 27.19 11.88 0.48
CA PRO A 2 26.70 11.16 1.65
C PRO A 2 25.82 9.98 1.24
N ASN A 3 26.04 8.82 1.86
CA ASN A 3 25.18 7.65 1.64
C ASN A 3 23.89 7.82 2.45
N LEU A 4 22.79 8.10 1.73
CA LEU A 4 21.47 8.35 2.32
C LEU A 4 20.92 7.17 3.14
N ILE A 5 21.23 5.93 2.76
CA ILE A 5 20.74 4.73 3.46
C ILE A 5 21.39 4.64 4.84
N THR A 6 22.72 4.77 4.91
CA THR A 6 23.43 4.74 6.18
C THR A 6 23.05 5.92 7.07
N THR A 7 22.85 7.10 6.47
CA THR A 7 22.34 8.25 7.21
C THR A 7 20.97 7.96 7.79
N LEU A 8 20.01 7.44 7.02
CA LEU A 8 18.64 7.13 7.48
C LEU A 8 18.61 6.05 8.57
N ILE A 9 19.47 5.04 8.47
CA ILE A 9 19.67 4.05 9.55
C ILE A 9 20.22 4.72 10.81
N ASN A 10 21.23 5.57 10.67
CA ASN A 10 21.85 6.28 11.79
C ASN A 10 20.89 7.27 12.47
N ILE A 11 19.89 7.81 11.74
CA ILE A 11 18.80 8.60 12.35
C ILE A 11 18.05 7.81 13.42
N ALA A 12 17.77 6.53 13.15
CA ALA A 12 17.03 5.66 14.06
C ALA A 12 17.92 4.99 15.11
N LEU A 13 19.13 4.55 14.74
CA LEU A 13 20.00 3.73 15.59
C LEU A 13 20.99 4.52 16.45
N ASN A 14 21.45 5.70 16.01
CA ASN A 14 22.45 6.50 16.74
C ASN A 14 22.16 8.01 16.61
N PRO A 15 21.13 8.53 17.30
CA PRO A 15 20.67 9.89 17.15
C PRO A 15 21.73 10.92 17.58
N GLY A 16 22.07 11.84 16.68
CA GLY A 16 22.97 12.97 16.95
C GLY A 16 24.39 12.82 16.38
N VAL A 17 24.79 11.64 15.89
CA VAL A 17 26.05 11.45 15.17
C VAL A 17 25.80 11.56 13.67
N VAL A 18 26.35 12.61 13.05
CA VAL A 18 26.27 12.82 11.59
C VAL A 18 27.69 12.72 11.03
N ASP A 19 28.05 11.54 10.53
CA ASP A 19 29.39 11.26 10.00
C ASP A 19 29.69 12.10 8.74
N GLU A 20 28.68 12.30 7.88
CA GLU A 20 28.74 13.18 6.70
C GLU A 20 27.53 14.13 6.68
N PRO A 21 27.70 15.44 6.95
CA PRO A 21 26.60 16.39 6.92
C PRO A 21 26.13 16.65 5.49
N LEU A 22 24.85 16.40 5.23
CA LEU A 22 24.20 16.72 3.95
C LEU A 22 23.91 18.23 3.82
N TYR A 23 23.68 18.90 4.95
CA TYR A 23 23.49 20.35 5.06
C TYR A 23 23.93 20.87 6.45
N ALA A 24 24.16 22.17 6.57
CA ALA A 24 24.59 22.79 7.83
C ALA A 24 23.50 22.72 8.91
N GLY A 25 23.85 22.20 10.10
CA GLY A 25 22.92 22.11 11.24
C GLY A 25 21.99 20.88 11.23
N GLN A 26 22.33 19.81 10.50
CA GLN A 26 21.52 18.60 10.40
C GLN A 26 21.28 17.89 11.75
N GLY A 27 22.27 17.86 12.64
CA GLY A 27 22.18 17.19 13.95
C GLY A 27 20.97 17.58 14.82
N PRO A 28 20.77 18.87 15.16
CA PRO A 28 19.60 19.28 15.96
C PRO A 28 18.27 19.04 15.24
N ILE A 29 18.22 19.23 13.91
CA ILE A 29 16.99 19.03 13.13
C ILE A 29 16.57 17.54 13.12
N GLN A 30 17.54 16.64 12.98
CA GLN A 30 17.33 15.20 13.03
C GLN A 30 16.76 14.74 14.38
N ASN A 31 17.29 15.25 15.49
CA ASN A 31 16.79 14.92 16.82
C ASN A 31 15.37 15.47 17.06
N ILE A 32 15.06 16.68 16.59
CA ILE A 32 13.70 17.25 16.69
C ILE A 32 12.70 16.41 15.89
N LEU A 33 13.03 16.03 14.66
CA LEU A 33 12.19 15.17 13.81
C LEU A 33 11.92 13.80 14.45
N LEU A 34 12.96 13.17 15.02
CA LEU A 34 12.83 11.89 15.72
C LEU A 34 11.90 12.01 16.94
N LEU A 35 12.04 13.09 17.72
CA LEU A 35 11.18 13.34 18.88
C LEU A 35 9.72 13.53 18.48
N ILE A 36 9.45 14.32 17.43
CA ILE A 36 8.10 14.52 16.90
C ILE A 36 7.51 13.19 16.41
N ALA A 37 8.29 12.38 15.69
CA ALA A 37 7.84 11.07 15.23
C ALA A 37 7.48 10.15 16.41
N PHE A 38 8.30 10.12 17.46
CA PHE A 38 8.04 9.29 18.64
C PHE A 38 6.81 9.78 19.43
N VAL A 39 6.63 11.09 19.58
CA VAL A 39 5.47 11.70 20.26
C VAL A 39 4.18 11.54 19.45
N SER A 40 4.26 11.45 18.12
CA SER A 40 3.08 11.27 17.25
C SER A 40 2.37 9.93 17.46
N VAL A 41 3.08 8.87 17.86
CA VAL A 41 2.50 7.53 18.06
C VAL A 41 1.58 7.49 19.30
N PRO A 42 2.02 7.94 20.50
CA PRO A 42 1.13 8.05 21.67
C PRO A 42 -0.04 9.02 21.46
N ILE A 43 0.16 10.12 20.73
CA ILE A 43 -0.92 11.07 20.45
C ILE A 43 -2.01 10.41 19.61
N LEU A 44 -1.64 9.63 18.58
CA LEU A 44 -2.61 8.91 17.75
C LEU A 44 -3.37 7.84 18.55
N LEU A 45 -2.69 7.16 19.48
CA LEU A 45 -3.30 6.16 20.35
C LEU A 45 -4.27 6.79 21.37
N LEU A 46 -3.95 7.95 21.95
CA LEU A 46 -4.74 8.55 23.03
C LEU A 46 -5.80 9.55 22.55
N ALA A 47 -5.60 10.23 21.43
CA ALA A 47 -6.49 11.32 20.99
C ALA A 47 -7.90 10.83 20.62
N LYS A 48 -8.02 9.74 19.87
CA LYS A 48 -9.30 9.18 19.43
C LYS A 48 -10.13 8.57 20.60
N PRO A 49 -9.57 7.74 21.50
CA PRO A 49 -10.33 7.17 22.62
C PRO A 49 -10.65 8.22 23.68
N TYR A 50 -9.80 9.22 23.89
CA TYR A 50 -10.10 10.33 24.79
C TYR A 50 -11.25 11.21 24.26
N TYR A 51 -11.27 11.49 22.95
CA TYR A 51 -12.34 12.26 22.33
C TYR A 51 -13.65 11.46 22.23
N LEU A 52 -13.58 10.14 22.04
CA LEU A 52 -14.75 9.26 22.01
C LEU A 52 -15.30 9.03 23.43
N SER A 53 -14.45 8.81 24.43
CA SER A 53 -14.84 8.74 25.85
C SER A 53 -15.58 10.00 26.32
N GLN A 54 -15.23 11.18 25.79
CA GLN A 54 -15.94 12.43 26.09
C GLN A 54 -17.30 12.57 25.36
N LYS A 55 -17.55 11.77 24.31
CA LYS A 55 -18.81 11.74 23.54
C LYS A 55 -19.65 10.47 23.75
N THR A 56 -19.11 9.46 24.41
CA THR A 56 -19.79 8.20 24.80
C THR A 56 -20.71 8.45 26.00
N HIS A 57 -21.77 9.21 25.72
CA HIS A 57 -23.14 8.92 26.16
C HIS A 57 -23.96 8.42 24.95
N SER A 58 -23.31 7.94 23.90
CA SER A 58 -23.98 7.34 22.76
C SER A 58 -23.22 6.07 22.36
N PRO A 59 -23.85 4.90 22.47
CA PRO A 59 -23.22 3.63 22.15
C PRO A 59 -22.91 3.61 20.65
N VAL A 60 -21.68 3.23 20.32
CA VAL A 60 -21.29 2.97 18.94
C VAL A 60 -21.96 1.66 18.53
N VAL A 61 -23.12 1.80 17.88
CA VAL A 61 -23.87 0.68 17.28
C VAL A 61 -22.99 0.06 16.20
N HIS A 62 -22.43 -1.11 16.49
CA HIS A 62 -21.90 -2.01 15.49
C HIS A 62 -23.11 -2.62 14.76
N HIS A 63 -23.34 -2.19 13.52
CA HIS A 63 -24.40 -2.77 12.68
C HIS A 63 -23.97 -4.16 12.23
N SER A 64 -24.38 -5.18 12.97
CA SER A 64 -24.50 -6.55 12.48
C SER A 64 -25.95 -6.95 12.65
N ASP A 65 -26.68 -6.96 11.53
CA ASP A 65 -27.95 -7.68 11.42
C ASP A 65 -27.70 -9.15 11.79
N ASP A 66 -28.35 -9.64 12.83
CA ASP A 66 -28.93 -10.98 12.87
C ASP A 66 -30.00 -11.03 13.97
N LEU A 67 -31.24 -11.26 13.52
CA LEU A 67 -32.42 -11.46 14.35
C LEU A 67 -32.43 -12.89 14.88
N GLU A 68 -32.21 -13.12 16.18
CA GLU A 68 -32.97 -14.16 16.89
C GLU A 68 -33.10 -13.90 18.41
N ASN A 69 -34.36 -13.79 18.78
CA ASN A 69 -35.02 -13.69 20.08
C ASN A 69 -34.40 -14.53 21.24
N GLY A 70 -34.14 -13.88 22.39
CA GLY A 70 -33.89 -14.55 23.67
C GLY A 70 -33.90 -13.54 24.82
N HIS A 71 -34.95 -13.58 25.64
CA HIS A 71 -35.01 -12.93 26.95
C HIS A 71 -33.87 -13.47 27.83
N ASP A 72 -33.16 -12.58 28.54
CA ASP A 72 -32.83 -12.75 29.95
C ASP A 72 -32.48 -11.39 30.56
N GLU A 73 -33.02 -11.15 31.75
CA GLU A 73 -32.79 -10.00 32.62
C GLU A 73 -31.46 -10.19 33.40
N ASP A 74 -30.95 -9.09 33.96
CA ASP A 74 -29.80 -8.95 34.88
C ASP A 74 -28.38 -9.08 34.28
N ASP A 75 -27.63 -7.97 34.19
CA ASP A 75 -26.74 -7.56 35.29
C ASP A 75 -26.14 -6.17 35.04
N HIS A 76 -25.97 -5.40 36.11
CA HIS A 76 -25.38 -4.06 36.10
C HIS A 76 -23.84 -4.16 36.23
N GLU A 77 -23.07 -4.14 35.13
CA GLU A 77 -21.60 -3.91 35.19
C GLU A 77 -20.93 -3.56 33.83
N ASP A 78 -21.55 -2.72 32.98
CA ASP A 78 -21.13 -2.53 31.57
C ASP A 78 -20.41 -1.21 31.21
N ASP A 79 -19.82 -0.48 32.16
CA ASP A 79 -19.04 0.73 31.82
C ASP A 79 -17.54 0.47 31.55
N ASP A 80 -16.95 -0.59 32.15
CA ASP A 80 -15.51 -0.89 32.03
C ASP A 80 -15.17 -1.74 30.79
N HIS A 81 -16.12 -2.56 30.31
CA HIS A 81 -15.95 -3.38 29.11
C HIS A 81 -15.95 -2.55 27.82
N GLY A 82 -16.75 -1.48 27.76
CA GLY A 82 -16.79 -0.58 26.59
C GLY A 82 -15.50 0.24 26.43
N PHE A 83 -14.92 0.77 27.51
CA PHE A 83 -13.67 1.53 27.43
C PHE A 83 -12.48 0.64 27.07
N GLY A 84 -12.41 -0.56 27.65
CA GLY A 84 -11.38 -1.56 27.33
C GLY A 84 -11.41 -1.97 25.85
N GLU A 85 -12.60 -2.22 25.30
CA GLU A 85 -12.77 -2.59 23.89
C GLU A 85 -12.35 -1.45 22.94
N ILE A 86 -12.71 -0.19 23.25
CA ILE A 86 -12.31 0.99 22.48
C ILE A 86 -10.78 1.14 22.48
N VAL A 87 -10.13 0.93 23.63
CA VAL A 87 -8.66 1.01 23.75
C VAL A 87 -7.98 -0.11 22.96
N ILE A 88 -8.50 -1.34 23.00
CA ILE A 88 -7.97 -2.47 22.23
C ILE A 88 -8.11 -2.22 20.73
N HIS A 89 -9.30 -1.82 20.27
CA HIS A 89 -9.55 -1.51 18.86
C HIS A 89 -8.63 -0.37 18.36
N GLN A 90 -8.48 0.69 19.15
CA GLN A 90 -7.59 1.81 18.81
C GLN A 90 -6.12 1.39 18.79
N ALA A 91 -5.69 0.52 19.71
CA ALA A 91 -4.31 0.01 19.73
C ALA A 91 -4.02 -0.78 18.45
N ILE A 92 -4.96 -1.61 17.98
CA ILE A 92 -4.84 -2.34 16.72
C ILE A 92 -4.74 -1.37 15.53
N GLU A 93 -5.66 -0.40 15.42
CA GLU A 93 -5.64 0.61 14.35
C GLU A 93 -4.32 1.40 14.33
N THR A 94 -3.77 1.73 15.51
CA THR A 94 -2.48 2.43 15.64
C THR A 94 -1.31 1.57 15.16
N ILE A 95 -1.26 0.29 15.56
CA ILE A 95 -0.19 -0.63 15.15
C ILE A 95 -0.28 -0.90 13.64
N GLU A 96 -1.47 -1.16 13.12
CA GLU A 96 -1.71 -1.36 11.69
C GLU A 96 -1.30 -0.12 10.89
N PHE A 97 -1.63 1.08 11.36
CA PHE A 97 -1.23 2.31 10.71
C PHE A 97 0.29 2.50 10.68
N VAL A 98 0.99 2.34 11.81
CA VAL A 98 2.45 2.54 11.88
C VAL A 98 3.19 1.51 11.04
N LEU A 99 2.83 0.23 11.16
CA LEU A 99 3.42 -0.85 10.35
C LEU A 99 3.06 -0.71 8.87
N GLY A 100 1.82 -0.30 8.58
CA GLY A 100 1.33 -0.02 7.24
C GLY A 100 2.07 1.12 6.56
N MET A 101 2.40 2.21 7.27
CA MET A 101 3.18 3.32 6.72
C MET A 101 4.58 2.90 6.27
N VAL A 102 5.28 2.09 7.06
CA VAL A 102 6.60 1.53 6.69
C VAL A 102 6.46 0.53 5.55
N SER A 103 5.50 -0.39 5.65
CA SER A 103 5.24 -1.45 4.66
C SER A 103 4.89 -0.87 3.28
N ASN A 104 3.98 0.11 3.24
CA ASN A 104 3.56 0.77 2.02
C ASN A 104 4.74 1.47 1.34
N THR A 105 5.59 2.15 2.12
CA THR A 105 6.81 2.79 1.61
C THR A 105 7.77 1.77 1.01
N ALA A 106 8.00 0.64 1.68
CA ALA A 106 8.87 -0.42 1.17
C ALA A 106 8.29 -1.11 -0.07
N SER A 107 6.97 -1.27 -0.16
CA SER A 107 6.29 -1.91 -1.30
C SER A 107 6.53 -1.19 -2.63
N TYR A 108 6.77 0.13 -2.61
CA TYR A 108 7.11 0.89 -3.83
C TYR A 108 8.46 0.51 -4.45
N LEU A 109 9.37 -0.15 -3.71
CA LEU A 109 10.61 -0.69 -4.27
C LEU A 109 10.34 -1.70 -5.40
N ARG A 110 9.16 -2.31 -5.42
CA ARG A 110 8.68 -3.18 -6.51
C ARG A 110 8.73 -2.48 -7.87
N LEU A 111 8.36 -1.21 -7.95
CA LEU A 111 8.37 -0.46 -9.22
C LEU A 111 9.79 -0.29 -9.75
N TRP A 112 10.75 -0.02 -8.86
CA TRP A 112 12.15 0.07 -9.22
C TRP A 112 12.70 -1.28 -9.68
N ALA A 113 12.43 -2.36 -8.93
CA ALA A 113 12.88 -3.71 -9.29
C ALA A 113 12.32 -4.16 -10.65
N LEU A 114 11.04 -3.87 -10.91
CA LEU A 114 10.40 -4.21 -12.18
C LEU A 114 10.97 -3.39 -13.34
N SER A 115 11.23 -2.10 -13.13
CA SER A 115 11.91 -1.25 -14.12
C SER A 115 13.33 -1.73 -14.41
N LEU A 116 14.06 -2.19 -13.40
CA LEU A 116 15.41 -2.75 -13.57
C LEU A 116 15.34 -4.04 -14.40
N ALA A 117 14.48 -4.99 -14.02
CA ALA A 117 14.31 -6.24 -14.73
C ALA A 117 13.94 -6.03 -16.21
N HIS A 118 13.02 -5.10 -16.49
CA HIS A 118 12.63 -4.77 -17.86
C HIS A 118 13.81 -4.23 -18.70
N SER A 119 14.65 -3.35 -18.11
CA SER A 119 15.85 -2.82 -18.77
C SER A 119 16.90 -3.91 -19.06
N GLU A 120 17.12 -4.82 -18.11
CA GLU A 120 18.05 -5.93 -18.28
C GLU A 120 17.57 -6.93 -19.33
N LEU A 121 16.28 -7.32 -19.29
CA LEU A 121 15.69 -8.22 -20.29
C LEU A 121 15.76 -7.64 -21.70
N ALA A 122 15.45 -6.35 -21.86
CA ALA A 122 15.56 -5.67 -23.16
C ALA A 122 17.00 -5.67 -23.70
N THR A 123 17.98 -5.45 -22.83
CA THR A 123 19.41 -5.46 -23.20
C THR A 123 19.86 -6.87 -23.61
N VAL A 124 19.49 -7.89 -22.84
CA VAL A 124 19.83 -9.30 -23.15
C VAL A 124 19.21 -9.74 -24.47
N PHE A 125 17.95 -9.38 -24.74
CA PHE A 125 17.31 -9.70 -26.02
C PHE A 125 17.96 -8.97 -27.19
N TRP A 126 18.36 -7.71 -27.02
CA TRP A 126 19.09 -6.96 -28.04
C TRP A 126 20.43 -7.61 -28.38
N GLU A 127 21.22 -7.95 -27.37
CA GLU A 127 22.53 -8.58 -27.54
C GLU A 127 22.43 -9.96 -28.17
N LYS A 128 21.50 -10.80 -27.68
CA LYS A 128 21.40 -12.20 -28.10
C LYS A 128 20.65 -12.39 -29.42
N ALA A 129 19.63 -11.58 -29.73
CA ALA A 129 18.84 -11.73 -30.95
C ALA A 129 19.40 -10.89 -32.12
N MET A 130 19.64 -9.60 -31.90
CA MET A 130 20.03 -8.68 -32.98
C MET A 130 21.55 -8.66 -33.18
N LEU A 131 22.33 -8.44 -32.13
CA LEU A 131 23.79 -8.25 -32.24
C LEU A 131 24.51 -9.50 -32.75
N SER A 132 24.03 -10.69 -32.33
CA SER A 132 24.52 -11.99 -32.80
C SER A 132 24.24 -12.25 -34.29
N THR A 133 23.07 -11.86 -34.80
CA THR A 133 22.66 -12.15 -36.19
C THR A 133 23.20 -11.12 -37.19
N LEU A 134 23.54 -9.92 -36.73
CA LEU A 134 24.03 -8.82 -37.57
C LEU A 134 25.40 -9.10 -38.20
N ASN A 135 26.30 -9.77 -37.47
CA ASN A 135 27.66 -10.08 -37.96
C ASN A 135 27.73 -11.28 -38.92
N MET A 136 26.64 -12.03 -39.12
CA MET A 136 26.69 -13.29 -39.86
C MET A 136 26.41 -13.11 -41.36
N ASN A 137 25.24 -12.61 -41.74
CA ASN A 137 24.82 -12.42 -43.12
C ASN A 137 23.59 -11.49 -43.19
N TRP A 138 23.40 -10.78 -44.30
CA TRP A 138 22.23 -9.90 -44.51
C TRP A 138 20.88 -10.64 -44.35
N PHE A 139 20.78 -11.88 -44.87
CA PHE A 139 19.58 -12.70 -44.73
C PHE A 139 19.35 -13.17 -43.29
N ALA A 140 20.43 -13.48 -42.57
CA ALA A 140 20.36 -13.85 -41.16
C ALA A 140 19.94 -12.65 -40.29
N ALA A 141 20.37 -11.43 -40.64
CA ALA A 141 19.97 -10.20 -39.97
C ALA A 141 18.46 -9.91 -40.16
N PHE A 142 17.90 -10.16 -41.34
CA PHE A 142 16.45 -10.00 -41.58
C PHE A 142 15.61 -10.97 -40.74
N PHE A 143 16.02 -12.24 -40.68
CA PHE A 143 15.34 -13.23 -39.84
C PHE A 143 15.54 -12.95 -38.34
N GLY A 144 16.74 -12.54 -37.93
CA GLY A 144 17.05 -12.11 -36.57
C GLY A 144 16.23 -10.90 -36.12
N PHE A 145 16.01 -9.94 -37.01
CA PHE A 145 15.09 -8.82 -36.77
C PHE A 145 13.64 -9.29 -36.58
N GLY A 146 13.18 -10.26 -37.37
CA GLY A 146 11.85 -10.86 -37.20
C GLY A 146 11.65 -11.52 -35.83
N ILE A 147 12.65 -12.30 -35.37
CA ILE A 147 12.63 -12.90 -34.02
C ILE A 147 12.68 -11.81 -32.95
N PHE A 148 13.58 -10.84 -33.08
CA PHE A 148 13.72 -9.74 -32.13
C PHE A 148 12.42 -8.92 -32.01
N ALA A 149 11.77 -8.60 -33.12
CA ALA A 149 10.49 -7.90 -33.15
C ALA A 149 9.37 -8.74 -32.51
N GLY A 150 9.32 -10.05 -32.78
CA GLY A 150 8.36 -10.97 -32.18
C GLY A 150 8.51 -11.08 -30.66
N VAL A 151 9.74 -11.23 -30.16
CA VAL A 151 10.03 -11.30 -28.71
C VAL A 151 9.76 -9.97 -28.02
N THR A 152 10.14 -8.85 -28.63
CA THR A 152 9.85 -7.51 -28.08
C THR A 152 8.35 -7.26 -28.01
N PHE A 153 7.60 -7.62 -29.05
CA PHE A 153 6.15 -7.43 -29.04
C PHE A 153 5.44 -8.38 -28.06
N GLY A 154 5.80 -9.65 -28.03
CA GLY A 154 5.15 -10.65 -27.20
C GLY A 154 5.53 -10.55 -25.72
N VAL A 155 6.83 -10.55 -25.41
CA VAL A 155 7.30 -10.61 -24.03
C VAL A 155 7.37 -9.21 -23.43
N LEU A 156 8.12 -8.29 -24.04
CA LEU A 156 8.36 -6.96 -23.45
C LEU A 156 7.12 -6.05 -23.50
N LEU A 157 6.27 -6.17 -24.52
CA LEU A 157 5.10 -5.29 -24.70
C LEU A 157 3.78 -5.87 -24.20
N MET A 158 3.53 -7.18 -24.32
CA MET A 158 2.27 -7.76 -23.83
C MET A 158 2.41 -8.29 -22.40
N MET A 159 3.38 -9.18 -22.15
CA MET A 159 3.53 -9.83 -20.85
C MET A 159 4.01 -8.86 -19.76
N ASP A 160 5.15 -8.19 -19.98
CA ASP A 160 5.75 -7.30 -18.97
C ASP A 160 4.84 -6.11 -18.64
N VAL A 161 4.13 -5.56 -19.63
CA VAL A 161 3.18 -4.45 -19.41
C VAL A 161 1.98 -4.91 -18.57
N LEU A 162 1.46 -6.11 -18.82
CA LEU A 162 0.39 -6.69 -18.01
C LEU A 162 0.85 -6.90 -16.55
N GLU A 163 2.07 -7.40 -16.35
CA GLU A 163 2.67 -7.57 -15.03
C GLU A 163 2.84 -6.23 -14.30
N CYS A 164 3.38 -5.22 -14.98
CA CYS A 164 3.46 -3.84 -14.47
C CYS A 164 2.08 -3.29 -14.10
N PHE A 165 1.08 -3.52 -14.95
CA PHE A 165 -0.29 -3.06 -14.72
C PHE A 165 -0.91 -3.71 -13.47
N LEU A 166 -0.77 -5.03 -13.29
CA LEU A 166 -1.30 -5.72 -12.11
C LEU A 166 -0.57 -5.30 -10.83
N HIS A 167 0.73 -5.06 -10.90
CA HIS A 167 1.48 -4.52 -9.76
C HIS A 167 1.04 -3.09 -9.39
N ALA A 168 0.75 -2.25 -10.38
CA ALA A 168 0.19 -0.91 -10.16
C ALA A 168 -1.23 -0.99 -9.58
N LEU A 169 -2.07 -1.91 -10.07
CA LEU A 169 -3.42 -2.12 -9.55
C LEU A 169 -3.39 -2.58 -8.09
N ARG A 170 -2.49 -3.51 -7.74
CA ARG A 170 -2.28 -3.90 -6.35
C ARG A 170 -1.87 -2.70 -5.49
N LEU A 171 -0.87 -1.94 -5.93
CA LEU A 171 -0.42 -0.71 -5.26
C LEU A 171 -1.57 0.25 -4.99
N HIS A 172 -2.48 0.39 -5.96
CA HIS A 172 -3.66 1.22 -5.80
C HIS A 172 -4.67 0.60 -4.83
N TRP A 173 -4.95 -0.70 -4.95
CA TRP A 173 -5.97 -1.39 -4.16
C TRP A 173 -5.57 -1.58 -2.70
N VAL A 174 -4.33 -1.94 -2.41
CA VAL A 174 -3.88 -2.25 -1.04
C VAL A 174 -3.24 -1.02 -0.42
N GLU A 175 -2.24 -0.43 -1.06
CA GLU A 175 -1.44 0.63 -0.44
C GLU A 175 -2.16 2.01 -0.49
N PHE A 176 -2.95 2.31 -1.52
CA PHE A 176 -3.66 3.59 -1.65
C PHE A 176 -5.08 3.58 -1.05
N GLN A 177 -5.89 2.55 -1.32
CA GLN A 177 -7.28 2.51 -0.79
C GLN A 177 -7.34 2.26 0.72
N ASN A 178 -6.39 1.54 1.32
CA ASN A 178 -6.37 1.28 2.78
C ASN A 178 -6.28 2.56 3.63
N LYS A 179 -5.94 3.71 3.03
CA LYS A 179 -5.84 4.99 3.74
C LYS A 179 -7.12 5.83 3.73
N PHE A 180 -7.98 5.67 2.73
CA PHE A 180 -9.08 6.60 2.47
C PHE A 180 -10.43 5.93 2.20
N PHE A 181 -10.43 4.65 1.82
CA PHE A 181 -11.63 3.95 1.40
C PHE A 181 -12.17 3.08 2.54
N ALA A 182 -13.25 3.56 3.18
CA ALA A 182 -13.92 2.86 4.27
C ALA A 182 -14.89 1.75 3.80
N ALA A 183 -15.01 1.53 2.48
CA ALA A 183 -15.86 0.49 1.87
C ALA A 183 -17.35 0.50 2.28
N ASP A 184 -17.86 1.57 2.89
CA ASP A 184 -19.24 1.67 3.37
C ASP A 184 -20.17 2.30 2.31
N GLY A 185 -20.60 1.50 1.34
CA GLY A 185 -21.48 1.97 0.27
C GLY A 185 -22.33 0.88 -0.34
N VAL A 186 -23.61 1.20 -0.59
CA VAL A 186 -24.52 0.34 -1.35
C VAL A 186 -24.40 0.63 -2.85
N ARG A 187 -24.34 -0.41 -3.67
CA ARG A 187 -24.32 -0.24 -5.13
C ARG A 187 -25.64 0.37 -5.59
N PHE A 188 -25.57 1.58 -6.13
CA PHE A 188 -26.75 2.24 -6.71
C PHE A 188 -27.29 1.42 -7.89
N SER A 189 -28.51 0.90 -7.74
CA SER A 189 -29.26 0.22 -8.79
C SER A 189 -30.50 1.05 -9.14
N PRO A 190 -30.46 1.85 -10.23
CA PRO A 190 -31.63 2.62 -10.64
C PRO A 190 -32.73 1.69 -11.16
N TYR A 191 -33.98 2.08 -10.94
CA TYR A 191 -35.13 1.38 -11.53
C TYR A 191 -35.08 1.48 -13.05
N SER A 192 -34.85 0.35 -13.72
CA SER A 192 -34.74 0.25 -15.18
C SER A 192 -35.77 -0.74 -15.72
N PHE A 193 -36.71 -0.23 -16.52
CA PHE A 193 -37.73 -1.05 -17.18
C PHE A 193 -37.13 -2.15 -18.07
N LYS A 194 -35.93 -1.95 -18.64
CA LYS A 194 -35.22 -2.97 -19.42
C LYS A 194 -34.76 -4.15 -18.55
N GLN A 195 -34.38 -3.89 -17.30
CA GLN A 195 -33.97 -4.93 -16.36
C GLN A 195 -35.18 -5.77 -15.92
N VAL A 196 -36.29 -5.10 -15.57
CA VAL A 196 -37.55 -5.76 -15.15
C VAL A 196 -38.13 -6.67 -16.24
N ILE A 197 -38.15 -6.21 -17.50
CA ILE A 197 -38.65 -7.01 -18.62
C ILE A 197 -37.75 -8.24 -18.87
N LYS A 198 -36.43 -8.09 -18.75
CA LYS A 198 -35.47 -9.19 -18.90
C LYS A 198 -35.61 -10.23 -17.79
N ASP A 199 -35.84 -9.80 -16.55
CA ASP A 199 -36.01 -10.69 -15.41
C ASP A 199 -37.37 -11.43 -15.43
N THR A 200 -38.39 -10.89 -16.13
CA THR A 200 -39.71 -11.54 -16.31
C THR A 200 -39.76 -12.51 -17.51
N SER A 201 -38.82 -12.40 -18.44
CA SER A 201 -38.75 -13.23 -19.66
C SER A 201 -37.74 -14.37 -19.58
N ALA A 202 -37.01 -14.49 -18.46
CA ALA A 202 -36.19 -15.64 -18.08
C ALA A 202 -37.00 -16.58 -17.17
#